data_AF-A0A2V2SZY5-F1
#
_entry.id   AF-A0A2V2SZY5-F1
#
_cell.length_a   1.000
_cell.length_b   1.000
_cell.length_c   1.000
_cell.angle_alpha   90.00
_cell.angle_beta   90.00
_cell.angle_gamma   90.00
#
_symmetry.space_group_name_H-M   'P 1'
#
loop_
_entity.id
_entity.type
_entity.pdbx_description
1 polymer ?
#
loop_
_entity_poly.entity_id
_entity_poly.type
_entity_poly.pdbx_seq_one_letter_code
_entity_poly.pdbx_strand_id
1 'polypeptide(L)'
;MAEVRVGVVDSGHAEIQAGAVLAGQRFCLADDGLDRLPLATDALGHGSAVIQAILFRAPQARFSVAQVFDGRGVTSPLQIAAALQWLGGQGVRVVNLSLGVRQDRPLLREAVAELVAAGVLVCASSPARGEPV
;
A
#
# COMPACT_ATOMS: atom_id res chain seq x y z
N MET A 1 -14.74 -14.49 -14.49
CA MET A 1 -13.39 -14.44 -13.88
C MET A 1 -13.53 -14.30 -12.39
N ALA A 2 -12.66 -14.95 -11.61
CA ALA A 2 -12.69 -14.84 -10.14
C ALA A 2 -12.28 -13.43 -9.69
N GLU A 3 -12.87 -12.98 -8.57
CA GLU A 3 -12.49 -11.75 -7.87
C GLU A 3 -11.02 -11.82 -7.45
N VAL A 4 -10.26 -10.74 -7.66
CA VAL A 4 -8.87 -10.61 -7.19
C VAL A 4 -8.82 -9.51 -6.14
N ARG A 5 -8.35 -9.87 -4.94
CA ARG A 5 -8.16 -8.93 -3.84
C ARG A 5 -6.73 -8.42 -3.83
N VAL A 6 -6.59 -7.10 -3.93
CA VAL A 6 -5.31 -6.41 -4.08
C VAL A 6 -5.10 -5.46 -2.89
N GLY A 7 -3.99 -5.63 -2.18
CA GLY A 7 -3.51 -4.64 -1.23
C GLY A 7 -2.78 -3.52 -1.96
N VAL A 8 -3.06 -2.27 -1.62
CA VAL A 8 -2.36 -1.10 -2.19
C VAL A 8 -1.76 -0.31 -1.05
N VAL A 9 -0.44 -0.18 -1.03
CA VAL A 9 0.30 0.67 -0.07
C VAL A 9 0.69 1.96 -0.79
N ASP A 10 -0.08 3.03 -0.58
CA ASP A 10 0.06 4.26 -1.37
C ASP A 10 -0.55 5.50 -0.67
N SER A 11 -0.95 6.53 -1.41
CA SER A 11 -1.42 7.83 -0.90
C SER A 11 -2.93 7.91 -0.65
N GLY A 12 -3.68 6.84 -0.96
CA GLY A 12 -5.12 6.76 -0.77
C GLY A 12 -5.84 6.30 -2.04
N HIS A 13 -7.10 6.72 -2.21
CA HIS A 13 -7.89 6.50 -3.42
C HIS A 13 -8.82 7.70 -3.68
N ALA A 14 -9.34 7.78 -4.91
CA ALA A 14 -10.34 8.77 -5.29
C ALA A 14 -11.73 8.33 -4.82
N GLU A 15 -12.63 9.29 -4.58
CA GLU A 15 -14.00 9.00 -4.11
C GLU A 15 -14.76 8.06 -5.08
N ILE A 16 -14.61 8.28 -6.39
CA ILE A 16 -15.23 7.43 -7.42
C ILE A 16 -14.78 5.95 -7.36
N GLN A 17 -13.66 5.67 -6.70
CA GLN A 17 -13.12 4.32 -6.53
C GLN A 17 -13.61 3.64 -5.25
N ALA A 18 -14.32 4.34 -4.36
CA ALA A 18 -14.74 3.82 -3.06
C ALA A 18 -15.53 2.51 -3.18
N GLY A 19 -16.34 2.33 -4.23
CA GLY A 19 -17.10 1.10 -4.48
C GLY A 19 -16.24 -0.14 -4.76
N ALA A 20 -14.96 0.02 -5.07
CA ALA A 20 -14.01 -1.07 -5.26
C ALA A 20 -13.13 -1.33 -4.02
N VAL A 21 -13.19 -0.47 -3.01
CA VAL A 21 -12.38 -0.56 -1.78
C VAL A 21 -13.17 -1.30 -0.70
N LEU A 22 -12.65 -2.45 -0.25
CA LEU A 22 -13.25 -3.29 0.79
C LEU A 22 -12.85 -2.84 2.19
N ALA A 23 -11.62 -2.36 2.35
CA ALA A 23 -11.05 -1.93 3.62
C ALA A 23 -10.02 -0.82 3.40
N GLY A 24 -9.89 0.06 4.37
CA GLY A 24 -8.99 1.20 4.31
C GLY A 24 -8.41 1.52 5.67
N GLN A 25 -7.09 1.73 5.74
CA GLN A 25 -6.41 2.16 6.96
C GLN A 25 -5.30 3.14 6.60
N ARG A 26 -5.26 4.28 7.28
CA ARG A 26 -4.15 5.23 7.21
C ARG A 26 -3.18 5.01 8.36
N PHE A 27 -1.89 5.09 8.05
CA PHE A 27 -0.79 4.92 8.99
C PHE A 27 0.03 6.21 9.05
N CYS A 28 0.02 6.87 10.20
CA CYS A 28 0.72 8.14 10.41
C CYS A 28 1.75 7.99 11.52
N LEU A 29 2.96 8.53 11.31
CA LEU A 29 3.93 8.65 12.40
C LEU A 29 3.38 9.61 13.46
N ALA A 30 3.52 9.21 14.72
CA ALA A 30 3.20 9.99 15.90
C ALA A 30 4.42 10.03 16.83
N ASP A 31 4.41 10.90 17.84
CA ASP A 31 5.55 11.11 18.74
C ASP A 31 6.02 9.79 19.41
N ASP A 32 5.07 8.93 19.80
CA ASP A 32 5.34 7.65 20.46
C ASP A 32 5.12 6.42 19.55
N GLY A 33 5.15 6.60 18.23
CA GLY A 33 5.13 5.49 17.28
C GLY A 33 4.26 5.71 16.05
N LEU A 34 3.16 4.96 15.96
CA LEU A 34 2.35 4.88 14.75
C LEU A 34 0.85 4.88 15.06
N ASP A 35 0.16 5.91 14.56
CA ASP A 35 -1.29 6.01 14.62
C ASP A 35 -1.95 5.29 13.45
N ARG A 36 -3.10 4.68 13.75
CA ARG A 36 -4.00 4.06 12.79
C ARG A 36 -5.27 4.88 12.69
N LEU A 37 -5.46 5.53 11.56
CA LEU A 37 -6.56 6.46 11.31
C LEU A 37 -7.45 5.98 10.16
N PRO A 38 -8.71 6.42 10.06
CA PRO A 38 -9.48 6.27 8.84
C PRO A 38 -8.74 6.90 7.64
N LEU A 39 -9.06 6.39 6.44
CA LEU A 39 -8.54 6.97 5.20
C LEU A 39 -8.91 8.44 5.11
N ALA A 40 -7.95 9.22 4.60
CA ALA A 40 -8.18 10.58 4.16
C ALA A 40 -8.23 10.62 2.62
N THR A 41 -8.80 11.69 2.07
CA THR A 41 -8.77 11.95 0.63
C THR A 41 -7.36 11.86 0.08
N ASP A 42 -7.20 11.23 -1.08
CA ASP A 42 -5.92 11.14 -1.77
C ASP A 42 -5.52 12.49 -2.38
N ALA A 43 -4.92 13.35 -1.57
CA ALA A 43 -4.46 14.67 -2.00
C ALA A 43 -3.27 14.62 -2.96
N LEU A 44 -2.50 13.52 -2.97
CA LEU A 44 -1.37 13.34 -3.89
C LEU A 44 -1.82 12.80 -5.25
N GLY A 45 -2.94 12.09 -5.30
CA GLY A 45 -3.51 11.48 -6.51
C GLY A 45 -2.76 10.24 -7.01
N HIS A 46 -1.63 9.88 -6.40
CA HIS A 46 -0.79 8.77 -6.84
C HIS A 46 -1.47 7.42 -6.60
N GLY A 47 -1.99 7.17 -5.39
CA GLY A 47 -2.75 5.97 -5.07
C GLY A 47 -4.00 5.81 -5.94
N SER A 48 -4.69 6.91 -6.23
CA SER A 48 -5.80 6.95 -7.16
C SER A 48 -5.39 6.50 -8.56
N ALA A 49 -4.26 6.98 -9.07
CA ALA A 49 -3.71 6.60 -10.37
C ALA A 49 -3.30 5.12 -10.41
N VAL A 50 -2.69 4.60 -9.34
CA VAL A 50 -2.35 3.18 -9.19
C VAL A 50 -3.61 2.30 -9.25
N ILE A 51 -4.64 2.65 -8.48
CA ILE A 51 -5.91 1.89 -8.47
C ILE A 51 -6.59 1.95 -9.84
N GLN A 52 -6.59 3.10 -10.52
CA GLN A 52 -7.12 3.21 -11.88
C GLN A 52 -6.37 2.29 -12.86
N ALA A 53 -5.04 2.25 -12.79
CA ALA A 53 -4.23 1.41 -13.67
C ALA A 53 -4.52 -0.09 -13.47
N ILE A 54 -4.72 -0.51 -12.21
CA ILE A 54 -5.09 -1.90 -11.90
C ILE A 54 -6.51 -2.20 -12.40
N LEU A 55 -7.48 -1.33 -12.13
CA LEU A 55 -8.87 -1.49 -12.59
C LEU A 55 -8.99 -1.56 -14.11
N PHE A 56 -8.16 -0.81 -14.85
CA PHE A 56 -8.12 -0.85 -16.31
C PHE A 56 -7.78 -2.26 -16.85
N ARG A 57 -6.96 -3.03 -16.13
CA ARG A 57 -6.56 -4.39 -16.52
C ARG A 57 -7.41 -5.47 -15.85
N ALA A 58 -7.90 -5.21 -14.65
CA ALA A 58 -8.72 -6.11 -13.86
C ALA A 58 -9.92 -5.36 -13.26
N PRO A 59 -10.99 -5.11 -14.02
CA PRO A 59 -12.16 -4.33 -13.55
C PRO A 59 -12.89 -4.94 -12.36
N GLN A 60 -12.76 -6.26 -12.16
CA GLN A 60 -13.32 -7.00 -11.03
C GLN A 60 -12.44 -6.96 -9.77
N ALA A 61 -11.28 -6.29 -9.80
CA ALA A 61 -10.41 -6.18 -8.65
C ALA A 61 -11.12 -5.49 -7.48
N ARG A 62 -10.73 -5.88 -6.28
CA ARG A 62 -11.19 -5.29 -5.02
C ARG A 62 -9.99 -4.95 -4.17
N PHE A 63 -10.05 -3.84 -3.46
CA PHE A 63 -8.86 -3.23 -2.86
C PHE A 63 -8.93 -3.17 -1.34
N SER A 64 -7.80 -3.43 -0.70
CA SER A 64 -7.53 -3.01 0.67
C SER A 64 -6.46 -1.92 0.61
N VAL A 65 -6.80 -0.70 1.00
CA VAL A 65 -5.93 0.47 0.82
C VAL A 65 -5.25 0.80 2.14
N ALA A 66 -3.93 0.70 2.16
CA ALA A 66 -3.08 1.17 3.24
C ALA A 66 -2.47 2.52 2.84
N GLN A 67 -2.94 3.60 3.46
CA GLN A 67 -2.47 4.95 3.16
C GLN A 67 -1.27 5.30 4.04
N VAL A 68 -0.09 5.46 3.43
CA VAL A 68 1.19 5.61 4.16
C VAL A 68 1.92 6.93 3.89
N PHE A 69 1.48 7.70 2.90
CA PHE A 69 2.05 9.01 2.61
C PHE A 69 1.38 10.11 3.43
N ASP A 70 2.17 11.09 3.84
CA ASP A 70 1.65 12.38 4.27
C ASP A 70 1.23 13.24 3.06
N GLY A 71 0.65 14.42 3.32
CA GLY A 71 0.25 15.36 2.27
C GLY A 71 1.39 15.94 1.42
N ARG A 72 2.66 15.58 1.72
CA ARG A 72 3.87 16.02 0.99
C ARG A 72 4.56 14.86 0.25
N GLY A 73 3.98 13.66 0.26
CA GLY A 73 4.57 12.49 -0.39
C GLY A 73 5.71 11.85 0.40
N VAL A 74 5.79 12.10 1.70
CA VAL A 74 6.76 11.46 2.59
C VAL A 74 6.12 10.27 3.28
N THR A 75 6.88 9.18 3.38
CA THR A 75 6.53 7.99 4.15
C THR A 75 7.78 7.46 4.87
N SER A 76 7.61 6.42 5.69
CA SER A 76 8.69 5.80 6.45
C SER A 76 8.64 4.27 6.38
N PRO A 77 9.80 3.59 6.56
CA PRO A 77 9.83 2.14 6.67
C PRO A 77 8.89 1.58 7.76
N LEU A 78 8.69 2.32 8.87
CA LEU A 78 7.77 1.93 9.94
C LEU A 78 6.30 1.94 9.47
N GLN A 79 5.87 3.00 8.79
CA GLN A 79 4.53 3.08 8.22
C GLN A 79 4.28 1.98 7.20
N ILE A 80 5.25 1.72 6.32
CA ILE A 80 5.13 0.70 5.27
C ILE A 80 5.08 -0.71 5.89
N ALA A 81 5.95 -1.02 6.86
CA ALA A 81 5.94 -2.33 7.51
C ALA A 81 4.60 -2.60 8.22
N ALA A 82 4.07 -1.62 8.95
CA ALA A 82 2.77 -1.74 9.60
C ALA A 82 1.60 -1.88 8.60
N ALA A 83 1.68 -1.19 7.47
CA ALA A 83 0.74 -1.34 6.36
C ALA A 83 0.75 -2.77 5.79
N LEU A 84 1.95 -3.33 5.55
CA LEU A 84 2.10 -4.70 5.06
C LEU A 84 1.56 -5.73 6.05
N GLN A 85 1.86 -5.58 7.34
CA GLN A 85 1.31 -6.43 8.41
C GLN A 85 -0.22 -6.36 8.46
N TRP A 86 -0.79 -5.15 8.36
CA TRP A 86 -2.24 -4.98 8.31
C TRP A 86 -2.86 -5.67 7.09
N LEU A 87 -2.24 -5.54 5.91
CA LEU A 87 -2.67 -6.18 4.68
C LEU A 87 -2.65 -7.71 4.75
N GLY A 88 -1.73 -8.30 5.52
CA GLY A 88 -1.69 -9.75 5.78
C GLY A 88 -2.99 -10.28 6.38
N GLY A 89 -3.71 -9.46 7.16
CA GLY A 89 -5.02 -9.78 7.72
C GLY A 89 -6.22 -9.54 6.79
N GLN A 90 -6.02 -8.94 5.60
CA GLN A 90 -7.13 -8.53 4.71
C GLN A 90 -7.50 -9.58 3.65
N GLY A 91 -6.80 -10.73 3.60
CA GLY A 91 -7.05 -11.77 2.60
C GLY A 91 -6.70 -11.35 1.17
N VAL A 92 -5.74 -10.41 1.03
CA VAL A 92 -5.22 -10.00 -0.28
C VAL A 92 -4.37 -11.10 -0.89
N ARG A 93 -4.38 -11.19 -2.22
CA ARG A 93 -3.56 -12.16 -2.99
C ARG A 93 -2.35 -11.51 -3.63
N VAL A 94 -2.43 -10.21 -3.86
CA VAL A 94 -1.37 -9.37 -4.41
C VAL A 94 -1.27 -8.10 -3.57
N VAL A 95 -0.06 -7.63 -3.30
CA VAL A 95 0.20 -6.30 -2.75
C VAL A 95 1.00 -5.49 -3.77
N ASN A 96 0.52 -4.29 -4.10
CA ASN A 96 1.24 -3.32 -4.92
C ASN A 96 1.84 -2.22 -4.05
N LEU A 97 3.15 -1.98 -4.21
CA LEU A 97 3.91 -0.89 -3.62
C LEU A 97 4.58 -0.06 -4.72
N SER A 98 3.95 1.03 -5.14
CA SER A 98 4.52 1.94 -6.14
C SER A 98 5.43 2.98 -5.47
N LEU A 99 6.34 2.55 -4.60
CA LEU A 99 7.23 3.38 -3.80
C LEU A 99 8.56 2.67 -3.49
N GLY A 100 9.59 3.43 -3.12
CA GLY A 100 10.89 2.93 -2.69
C GLY A 100 11.32 3.51 -1.34
N VAL A 101 12.37 2.94 -0.72
CA VAL A 101 12.88 3.33 0.61
C VAL A 101 14.40 3.24 0.71
N ARG A 102 15.07 4.35 1.09
CA ARG A 102 16.54 4.53 0.92
C ARG A 102 17.39 3.50 1.60
N GLN A 103 16.82 2.84 2.59
CA GLN A 103 17.51 1.94 3.46
C GLN A 103 16.64 0.70 3.62
N ASP A 104 17.24 -0.44 3.33
CA ASP A 104 16.70 -1.72 3.76
C ASP A 104 16.72 -1.74 5.30
N ARG A 105 15.55 -1.95 5.90
CA ARG A 105 15.36 -2.02 7.35
C ARG A 105 14.84 -3.41 7.70
N PRO A 106 15.41 -4.11 8.71
CA PRO A 106 15.00 -5.47 9.08
C PRO A 106 13.47 -5.63 9.23
N LEU A 107 12.82 -4.68 9.91
CA LEU A 107 11.36 -4.67 10.09
C LEU A 107 10.58 -4.73 8.76
N LEU A 108 11.01 -3.97 7.75
CA LEU A 108 10.33 -3.97 6.45
C LEU A 108 10.58 -5.28 5.71
N ARG A 109 11.81 -5.80 5.77
CA ARG A 109 12.18 -7.09 5.17
C ARG A 109 11.39 -8.23 5.77
N GLU A 110 11.24 -8.24 7.09
CA GLU A 110 10.44 -9.21 7.84
C GLU A 110 8.97 -9.15 7.43
N ALA A 111 8.36 -7.95 7.38
CA ALA A 111 6.98 -7.78 6.95
C ALA A 111 6.72 -8.27 5.51
N VAL A 112 7.67 -8.03 4.59
CA VAL A 112 7.60 -8.58 3.23
C VAL A 112 7.74 -10.11 3.24
N ALA A 113 8.69 -10.64 4.00
CA ALA A 113 8.93 -12.08 4.08
C ALA A 113 7.71 -12.83 4.64
N GLU A 114 7.04 -12.28 5.65
CA GLU A 114 5.80 -12.84 6.22
C GLU A 114 4.67 -12.94 5.19
N LEU A 115 4.46 -11.88 4.39
CA LEU A 115 3.46 -11.89 3.33
C LEU A 115 3.79 -12.92 2.24
N VAL A 116 5.05 -12.98 1.82
CA VAL A 116 5.49 -13.94 0.80
C VAL A 116 5.36 -15.38 1.31
N ALA A 117 5.71 -15.63 2.58
CA ALA A 117 5.54 -16.94 3.22
C ALA A 117 4.06 -17.34 3.32
N ALA A 118 3.15 -16.36 3.47
CA ALA A 118 1.70 -16.57 3.40
C ALA A 118 1.15 -16.75 1.97
N GLY A 119 2.00 -16.75 0.95
CA GLY A 119 1.60 -16.94 -0.46
C GLY A 119 1.03 -15.70 -1.13
N VAL A 120 1.29 -14.51 -0.58
CA VAL A 120 0.93 -13.22 -1.18
C VAL A 120 2.01 -12.79 -2.17
N LEU A 121 1.61 -12.42 -3.38
CA LEU A 121 2.53 -11.82 -4.36
C LEU A 121 2.78 -10.35 -4.00
N VAL A 122 4.03 -9.96 -3.79
CA VAL A 122 4.41 -8.58 -3.51
C VAL A 122 5.08 -7.97 -4.74
N CYS A 123 4.48 -6.93 -5.31
CA CYS A 123 5.00 -6.19 -6.47
C CYS A 123 5.44 -4.79 -6.02
N ALA A 124 6.71 -4.45 -6.21
CA ALA A 124 7.27 -3.14 -5.87
C ALA A 124 7.91 -2.48 -7.09
N SER A 125 7.96 -1.14 -7.11
CA SER A 125 8.69 -0.41 -8.14
C SER A 125 10.21 -0.59 -7.98
N SER A 126 10.93 -0.67 -9.10
CA SER A 126 12.39 -0.55 -9.13
C SER A 126 12.78 0.92 -9.32
N PRO A 127 13.89 1.42 -8.75
CA PRO A 127 14.34 2.79 -8.94
C PRO A 127 14.43 3.13 -10.43
N ALA A 128 13.86 4.29 -10.83
CA ALA A 128 13.86 4.72 -12.22
C ALA A 128 15.27 5.03 -12.75
N ARG A 129 16.21 5.46 -11.87
CA ARG A 129 17.64 5.71 -12.12
C ARG A 129 18.44 5.67 -10.80
N GLY A 130 19.62 5.04 -10.79
CA GLY A 130 20.64 5.18 -9.73
C GLY A 130 20.59 4.13 -8.61
N GLU A 131 21.40 4.37 -7.57
CA GLU A 131 21.49 3.54 -6.35
C GLU A 131 20.13 3.41 -5.62
N PRO A 132 19.95 2.42 -4.72
CA PRO A 132 18.70 2.21 -3.99
C PRO A 132 18.20 3.50 -3.32
N VAL A 133 17.00 3.94 -3.71
CA VAL A 133 16.24 5.05 -3.10
C VAL A 133 15.40 4.57 -1.97
#